data_AF-A0A7S4DZW3-F1
#
_entry.id   AF-A0A7S4DZW3-F1
#
_cell.length_a   1.000
_cell.length_b   1.000
_cell.length_c   1.000
_cell.angle_alpha   90.00
_cell.angle_beta   90.00
_cell.angle_gamma   90.00
#
_symmetry.space_group_name_H-M   'P 1'
#
loop_
_entity.id
_entity.type
_entity.pdbx_description
1 polymer ?
#
loop_
_entity_poly.entity_id
_entity_poly.type
_entity_poly.pdbx_seq_one_letter_code
_entity_poly.pdbx_strand_id
1 'polypeptide(L)'
;PPVLTCLLVIWTGVNALVLGRGDDVKIRGDDAETRRDDADMRVPDDERITMTRILTSAFVTKKNQEEPASLSTFLNQGAGTRLLDLLDASLFVAGIQAYQFLPVIRSSLGPLLLTSLAAATFNIVEMKMLGDAAKVPESVSNALLTRGVTTAMSIPINDIISAEEGVEAQPVLTAAVSTTCGLAGAVMIPLLSPLLGINSAEMAMVRGVSAGSSAHGLGAAVYAGNDPRAFVFGVVTFGLVGTWSAVLLLDGSPLRSWIHRRHRRASETDRDRKA
;
A
#
# COMPACT_ATOMS: atom_id res chain seq x y z
N PRO A 1 0.55 0.09 20.93
CA PRO A 1 -0.46 1.11 21.32
C PRO A 1 -1.24 1.62 20.09
N PRO A 2 -2.52 1.27 19.93
CA PRO A 2 -3.33 1.59 18.74
C PRO A 2 -3.48 3.10 18.48
N VAL A 3 -3.44 3.92 19.54
CA VAL A 3 -3.45 5.40 19.44
C VAL A 3 -2.23 5.93 18.68
N LEU A 4 -1.07 5.31 18.87
CA LEU A 4 0.15 5.69 18.16
C LEU A 4 0.03 5.33 16.68
N THR A 5 -0.48 4.14 16.36
CA THR A 5 -0.76 3.72 14.98
C THR A 5 -1.74 4.67 14.28
N CYS A 6 -2.79 5.12 14.97
CA CYS A 6 -3.72 6.13 14.43
C CYS A 6 -3.04 7.48 14.17
N LEU A 7 -2.23 7.99 15.11
CA LEU A 7 -1.50 9.25 14.92
C LEU A 7 -0.50 9.19 13.76
N LEU A 8 0.15 8.05 13.57
CA LEU A 8 1.13 7.83 12.50
C LEU A 8 0.45 7.72 11.13
N VAL A 9 -0.73 7.08 11.04
CA VAL A 9 -1.57 7.04 9.83
C VAL A 9 -2.08 8.42 9.45
N ILE A 10 -2.49 9.21 10.44
CA ILE A 10 -2.88 10.61 10.23
C ILE A 10 -1.68 11.43 9.76
N TRP A 11 -0.51 11.23 10.35
CA TRP A 11 0.72 11.95 10.00
C TRP A 11 1.21 11.63 8.58
N THR A 12 1.22 10.37 8.16
CA THR A 12 1.56 9.99 6.77
C THR A 12 0.50 10.44 5.77
N GLY A 13 -0.78 10.39 6.13
CA GLY A 13 -1.87 10.95 5.32
C GLY A 13 -1.74 12.46 5.13
N VAL A 14 -1.40 13.21 6.19
CA VAL A 14 -1.20 14.66 6.15
C VAL A 14 0.06 15.04 5.36
N ASN A 15 1.18 14.31 5.51
CA ASN A 15 2.39 14.58 4.72
C ASN A 15 2.19 14.30 3.21
N ALA A 16 1.49 13.22 2.86
CA ALA A 16 1.13 12.95 1.47
C ALA A 16 0.18 14.03 0.90
N LEU A 17 -0.72 14.56 1.73
CA LEU A 17 -1.62 15.66 1.38
C LEU A 17 -0.88 16.99 1.12
N VAL A 18 0.12 17.31 1.95
CA VAL A 18 0.93 18.52 1.80
C VAL A 18 1.79 18.45 0.54
N LEU A 19 2.31 17.28 0.17
CA LEU A 19 3.05 17.07 -1.07
C LEU A 19 2.14 17.07 -2.31
N GLY A 20 0.91 16.54 -2.22
CA GLY A 20 -0.05 16.53 -3.34
C GLY A 20 -0.66 17.91 -3.65
N ARG A 21 -0.82 18.79 -2.65
CA ARG A 21 -1.37 20.15 -2.83
C ARG A 21 -0.48 21.08 -3.68
N GLY A 22 0.81 20.79 -3.80
CA GLY A 22 1.75 21.62 -4.57
C GLY A 22 1.52 21.58 -6.09
N ASP A 23 1.01 20.46 -6.60
CA ASP A 23 0.96 20.17 -8.03
C ASP A 23 -0.44 20.34 -8.67
N ASP A 24 -1.52 20.27 -7.87
CA ASP A 24 -2.89 20.53 -8.35
C ASP A 24 -3.11 21.97 -8.82
N VAL A 25 -2.24 22.92 -8.43
CA VAL A 25 -2.34 24.33 -8.90
C VAL A 25 -1.95 24.47 -10.38
N LYS A 26 -1.27 23.48 -10.97
CA LYS A 26 -0.81 23.51 -12.38
C LYS A 26 -1.72 22.76 -13.36
N ILE A 27 -2.62 21.89 -12.90
CA ILE A 27 -3.64 21.24 -13.74
C ILE A 27 -4.88 22.15 -13.78
N ARG A 28 -4.68 23.41 -14.18
CA ARG A 28 -5.74 24.44 -14.26
C ARG A 28 -5.95 24.95 -15.69
N GLY A 29 -5.35 24.26 -16.67
CA GLY A 29 -5.27 24.69 -18.07
C GLY A 29 -6.15 23.95 -19.08
N ASP A 30 -6.51 22.68 -18.82
CA ASP A 30 -7.06 21.77 -19.85
C ASP A 30 -8.48 21.23 -19.52
N ASP A 31 -9.23 21.96 -18.70
CA ASP A 31 -10.52 21.50 -18.15
C ASP A 31 -11.71 21.55 -19.15
N ALA A 32 -11.50 22.14 -20.33
CA ALA A 32 -12.53 22.19 -21.39
C ALA A 32 -12.51 20.95 -22.31
N GLU A 33 -11.38 20.27 -22.42
CA GLU A 33 -11.21 19.09 -23.29
C GLU A 33 -11.55 17.80 -22.52
N THR A 34 -11.13 17.71 -21.25
CA THR A 34 -11.40 16.57 -20.35
C THR A 34 -12.91 16.32 -20.10
N ARG A 35 -13.74 17.39 -20.15
CA ARG A 35 -15.20 17.28 -19.97
C ARG A 35 -15.92 16.68 -21.18
N ARG A 36 -15.28 16.66 -22.37
CA ARG A 36 -15.81 15.96 -23.56
C ARG A 36 -15.45 14.47 -23.53
N ASP A 37 -14.27 14.13 -23.04
CA ASP A 37 -13.81 12.73 -22.97
C ASP A 37 -14.59 11.89 -21.92
N ASP A 38 -15.07 12.52 -20.84
CA ASP A 38 -15.90 11.87 -19.81
C ASP A 38 -17.26 11.36 -20.33
N ALA A 39 -17.80 11.95 -21.42
CA ALA A 39 -19.07 11.55 -22.00
C ALA A 39 -18.93 10.39 -23.02
N ASP A 40 -17.72 10.17 -23.56
CA ASP A 40 -17.45 9.20 -24.63
C ASP A 40 -16.69 7.95 -24.13
N MET A 41 -16.26 7.92 -22.87
CA MET A 41 -15.47 6.84 -22.26
C MET A 41 -16.26 5.58 -21.82
N ARG A 42 -17.38 5.26 -22.49
CA ARG A 42 -17.98 3.91 -22.34
C ARG A 42 -17.28 2.95 -23.29
N VAL A 43 -16.35 2.16 -22.74
CA VAL A 43 -15.80 0.98 -23.43
C VAL A 43 -16.95 0.12 -23.97
N PRO A 44 -16.99 -0.18 -25.29
CA PRO A 44 -18.03 -1.01 -25.88
C PRO A 44 -18.16 -2.35 -25.14
N ASP A 45 -19.39 -2.85 -24.98
CA ASP A 45 -19.67 -4.04 -24.17
C ASP A 45 -18.94 -5.31 -24.67
N ASP A 46 -18.49 -5.34 -25.93
CA ASP A 46 -17.78 -6.49 -26.53
C ASP A 46 -16.32 -6.63 -26.08
N GLU A 47 -15.61 -5.52 -25.87
CA GLU A 47 -14.24 -5.50 -25.34
C GLU A 47 -14.23 -5.87 -23.85
N ARG A 48 -15.25 -5.46 -23.08
CA ARG A 48 -15.43 -5.89 -21.68
C ARG A 48 -15.57 -7.41 -21.57
N ILE A 49 -16.37 -8.02 -22.44
CA ILE A 49 -16.58 -9.47 -22.46
C ILE A 49 -15.32 -10.22 -22.89
N THR A 50 -14.60 -9.69 -23.88
CA THR A 50 -13.36 -10.30 -24.40
C THR A 50 -12.22 -10.23 -23.39
N MET A 51 -12.04 -9.08 -22.74
CA MET A 51 -11.04 -8.89 -21.69
C MET A 51 -11.35 -9.73 -20.45
N THR A 52 -12.62 -9.84 -20.05
CA THR A 52 -13.04 -10.74 -18.96
C THR A 52 -12.73 -12.20 -19.29
N ARG A 53 -12.95 -12.64 -20.54
CA ARG A 53 -12.66 -14.02 -20.98
C ARG A 53 -11.16 -14.33 -21.03
N ILE A 54 -10.34 -13.43 -21.58
CA ILE A 54 -8.88 -13.59 -21.65
C ILE A 54 -8.25 -13.57 -20.25
N LEU A 55 -8.79 -12.75 -19.33
CA LEU A 55 -8.29 -12.67 -17.96
C LEU A 55 -8.73 -13.85 -17.11
N THR A 56 -9.94 -14.38 -17.34
CA THR A 56 -10.38 -15.64 -16.71
C THR A 56 -9.51 -16.80 -17.16
N SER A 57 -9.14 -16.88 -18.45
CA SER A 57 -8.27 -17.95 -18.94
C SER A 57 -6.82 -17.82 -18.43
N ALA A 58 -6.28 -16.60 -18.33
CA ALA A 58 -4.94 -16.34 -17.78
C ALA A 58 -4.84 -16.65 -16.27
N PHE A 59 -5.89 -16.33 -15.49
CA PHE A 59 -5.95 -16.64 -14.07
C PHE A 59 -6.08 -18.15 -13.82
N VAL A 60 -6.88 -18.84 -14.65
CA VAL A 60 -7.00 -20.31 -14.63
C VAL A 60 -5.68 -20.98 -15.02
N THR A 61 -4.93 -20.44 -15.99
CA THR A 61 -3.63 -21.02 -16.39
C THR A 61 -2.54 -20.83 -15.34
N LYS A 62 -2.49 -19.68 -14.66
CA LYS A 62 -1.53 -19.48 -13.56
C LYS A 62 -1.84 -20.39 -12.37
N LYS A 63 -3.13 -20.61 -12.06
CA LYS A 63 -3.57 -21.55 -11.01
C LYS A 63 -3.27 -23.02 -11.34
N ASN A 64 -3.14 -23.38 -12.62
CA ASN A 64 -2.80 -24.74 -13.06
C ASN A 64 -1.28 -25.04 -13.02
N GLN A 65 -0.42 -24.06 -12.75
CA GLN A 65 1.05 -24.27 -12.62
C GLN A 65 1.51 -24.49 -11.18
N GLU A 66 0.70 -24.11 -10.19
CA GLU A 66 0.85 -24.59 -8.82
C GLU A 66 0.10 -25.93 -8.75
N GLU A 67 0.71 -26.97 -8.17
CA GLU A 67 0.03 -28.26 -7.96
C GLU A 67 -1.39 -28.01 -7.43
N PRO A 68 -2.44 -28.68 -7.95
CA PRO A 68 -3.78 -28.45 -7.48
C PRO A 68 -3.85 -28.86 -6.01
N ALA A 69 -3.74 -27.88 -5.11
CA ALA A 69 -4.13 -28.03 -3.73
C ALA A 69 -5.56 -28.58 -3.79
N SER A 70 -5.70 -29.87 -3.49
CA SER A 70 -6.97 -30.57 -3.58
C SER A 70 -8.01 -29.77 -2.79
N LEU A 71 -9.28 -29.83 -3.20
CA LEU A 71 -10.37 -29.15 -2.49
C LEU A 71 -10.34 -29.45 -0.98
N SER A 72 -9.84 -30.64 -0.60
CA SER A 72 -9.57 -31.04 0.78
C SER A 72 -8.47 -30.24 1.49
N THR A 73 -7.40 -29.82 0.81
CA THR A 73 -6.33 -28.95 1.36
C THR A 73 -6.85 -27.54 1.61
N PHE A 74 -7.64 -26.99 0.68
CA PHE A 74 -8.32 -25.70 0.87
C PHE A 74 -9.35 -25.75 2.02
N LEU A 75 -10.10 -26.86 2.15
CA LEU A 75 -11.09 -27.08 3.22
C LEU A 75 -10.46 -27.39 4.59
N ASN A 76 -9.19 -27.86 4.65
CA ASN A 76 -8.45 -28.09 5.90
C ASN A 76 -7.57 -26.91 6.34
N GLN A 77 -7.35 -25.91 5.49
CA GLN A 77 -6.60 -24.70 5.86
C GLN A 77 -7.40 -23.79 6.81
N GLY A 78 -6.68 -23.15 7.75
CA GLY A 78 -7.25 -22.17 8.65
C GLY A 78 -7.88 -20.98 7.90
N ALA A 79 -8.89 -20.36 8.50
CA ALA A 79 -9.63 -19.25 7.89
C ALA A 79 -8.72 -18.08 7.45
N GLY A 80 -7.63 -17.82 8.18
CA GLY A 80 -6.66 -16.77 7.84
C GLY A 80 -5.95 -17.01 6.51
N THR A 81 -5.53 -18.25 6.22
CA THR A 81 -4.87 -18.59 4.95
C THR A 81 -5.80 -18.36 3.76
N ARG A 82 -7.07 -18.75 3.90
CA ARG A 82 -8.08 -18.50 2.86
C ARG A 82 -8.30 -17.02 2.59
N LEU A 83 -8.28 -16.20 3.64
CA LEU A 83 -8.42 -14.75 3.49
C LEU A 83 -7.23 -14.14 2.75
N LEU A 84 -6.02 -14.66 2.93
CA LEU A 84 -4.84 -14.23 2.19
C LEU A 84 -4.95 -14.57 0.70
N ASP A 85 -5.37 -15.79 0.35
CA ASP A 85 -5.57 -16.19 -1.06
C ASP A 85 -6.64 -15.31 -1.75
N LEU A 86 -7.70 -14.96 -1.04
CA LEU A 86 -8.74 -14.05 -1.54
C LEU A 86 -8.23 -12.61 -1.67
N LEU A 87 -7.25 -12.21 -0.87
CA LEU A 87 -6.64 -10.89 -0.94
C LEU A 87 -5.87 -10.70 -2.24
N ASP A 88 -5.15 -11.74 -2.69
CA ASP A 88 -4.43 -11.73 -3.96
C ASP A 88 -5.39 -11.63 -5.15
N ALA A 89 -6.49 -12.40 -5.12
CA ALA A 89 -7.54 -12.30 -6.13
C ALA A 89 -8.18 -10.90 -6.15
N SER A 90 -8.45 -10.32 -4.98
CA SER A 90 -8.97 -8.95 -4.84
C SER A 90 -8.02 -7.90 -5.42
N LEU A 91 -6.71 -8.02 -5.13
CA LEU A 91 -5.68 -7.13 -5.66
C LEU A 91 -5.60 -7.20 -7.18
N PHE A 92 -5.69 -8.40 -7.74
CA PHE A 92 -5.73 -8.59 -9.19
C PHE A 92 -6.93 -7.89 -9.84
N VAL A 93 -8.13 -8.05 -9.25
CA VAL A 93 -9.35 -7.38 -9.74
C VAL A 93 -9.24 -5.85 -9.61
N ALA A 94 -8.66 -5.34 -8.51
CA ALA A 94 -8.39 -3.93 -8.36
C ALA A 94 -7.44 -3.40 -9.45
N GLY A 95 -6.43 -4.18 -9.83
CA GLY A 95 -5.53 -3.87 -10.94
C GLY A 95 -6.24 -3.77 -12.30
N ILE A 96 -7.21 -4.66 -12.56
CA ILE A 96 -8.03 -4.60 -13.78
C ILE A 96 -8.88 -3.33 -13.80
N GLN A 97 -9.48 -2.96 -12.67
CA GLN A 97 -10.23 -1.71 -12.58
C GLN A 97 -9.33 -0.50 -12.81
N ALA A 98 -8.12 -0.50 -12.26
CA ALA A 98 -7.14 0.53 -12.52
C ALA A 98 -6.74 0.58 -14.01
N TYR A 99 -6.72 -0.56 -14.71
CA TYR A 99 -6.37 -0.62 -16.13
C TYR A 99 -7.32 0.21 -17.00
N GLN A 100 -8.60 0.25 -16.65
CA GLN A 100 -9.62 1.01 -17.39
C GLN A 100 -9.38 2.52 -17.36
N PHE A 101 -8.57 3.02 -16.42
CA PHE A 101 -8.23 4.44 -16.28
C PHE A 101 -6.75 4.72 -16.57
N LEU A 102 -6.09 3.85 -17.35
CA LEU A 102 -4.67 4.02 -17.73
C LEU A 102 -4.35 5.42 -18.30
N PRO A 103 -5.19 6.01 -19.19
CA PRO A 103 -4.92 7.34 -19.72
C PRO A 103 -4.80 8.40 -18.61
N VAL A 104 -5.71 8.36 -17.64
CA VAL A 104 -5.76 9.28 -16.48
C VAL A 104 -4.60 9.01 -15.51
N ILE A 105 -4.18 7.76 -15.35
CA ILE A 105 -3.01 7.42 -14.54
C ILE A 105 -1.73 7.95 -15.21
N ARG A 106 -1.62 7.84 -16.53
CA ARG A 106 -0.43 8.25 -17.29
C ARG A 106 -0.19 9.75 -17.24
N SER A 107 -1.25 10.57 -17.28
CA SER A 107 -1.12 12.03 -17.14
C SER A 107 -0.56 12.44 -15.78
N SER A 108 -0.79 11.63 -14.74
CA SER A 108 -0.39 11.92 -13.36
C SER A 108 0.71 10.99 -12.83
N LEU A 109 1.42 10.27 -13.71
CA LEU A 109 2.38 9.24 -13.30
C LEU A 109 3.55 9.83 -12.52
N GLY A 110 4.05 11.00 -12.93
CA GLY A 110 5.16 11.69 -12.24
C GLY A 110 4.84 11.98 -10.76
N PRO A 111 3.76 12.72 -10.48
CA PRO A 111 3.30 12.96 -9.10
C PRO A 111 3.03 11.67 -8.32
N LEU A 112 2.39 10.66 -8.91
CA LEU A 112 2.12 9.38 -8.25
C LEU A 112 3.41 8.65 -7.85
N LEU A 113 4.40 8.60 -8.73
CA LEU A 113 5.70 7.98 -8.42
C LEU A 113 6.44 8.71 -7.32
N LEU A 114 6.48 10.05 -7.38
CA LEU A 114 7.20 10.85 -6.39
C LEU A 114 6.53 10.79 -5.02
N THR A 115 5.21 10.96 -4.96
CA THR A 115 4.44 10.91 -3.71
C THR A 115 4.46 9.53 -3.08
N SER A 116 4.34 8.46 -3.87
CA SER A 116 4.43 7.08 -3.35
C SER A 116 5.83 6.74 -2.85
N LEU A 117 6.89 7.17 -3.53
CA LEU A 117 8.27 6.98 -3.05
C LEU A 117 8.54 7.76 -1.76
N ALA A 118 8.08 9.01 -1.69
CA ALA A 118 8.18 9.83 -0.48
C ALA A 118 7.40 9.20 0.68
N ALA A 119 6.19 8.68 0.43
CA ALA A 119 5.39 8.00 1.43
C ALA A 119 6.07 6.70 1.92
N ALA A 120 6.60 5.88 1.02
CA ALA A 120 7.28 4.64 1.36
C ALA A 120 8.54 4.88 2.20
N THR A 121 9.40 5.81 1.76
CA THR A 121 10.62 6.18 2.50
C THR A 121 10.28 6.73 3.88
N PHE A 122 9.28 7.60 3.97
CA PHE A 122 8.83 8.17 5.24
C PHE A 122 8.29 7.09 6.19
N ASN A 123 7.43 6.19 5.71
CA ASN A 123 6.88 5.07 6.49
C ASN A 123 7.98 4.23 7.14
N ILE A 124 9.01 3.87 6.37
CA ILE A 124 10.14 3.05 6.84
C ILE A 124 10.98 3.83 7.85
N VAL A 125 11.37 5.06 7.53
CA VAL A 125 12.24 5.88 8.40
C VAL A 125 11.55 6.13 9.74
N GLU A 126 10.29 6.52 9.72
CA GLU A 126 9.50 6.80 10.93
C GLU A 126 9.42 5.56 11.83
N MET A 127 9.12 4.38 11.26
CA MET A 127 9.04 3.16 12.07
C MET A 127 10.38 2.69 12.59
N LYS A 128 11.46 2.86 11.82
CA LYS A 128 12.79 2.57 12.33
C LYS A 128 13.13 3.48 13.51
N MET A 129 12.86 4.78 13.38
CA MET A 129 13.09 5.75 14.47
C MET A 129 12.28 5.41 15.72
N LEU A 130 11.01 5.01 15.54
CA LEU A 130 10.14 4.64 16.64
C LEU A 130 10.54 3.32 17.30
N GLY A 131 10.92 2.31 16.51
CA GLY A 131 11.42 1.04 17.02
C GLY A 131 12.67 1.22 17.87
N ASP A 132 13.59 2.07 17.42
CA ASP A 132 14.81 2.40 18.16
C ASP A 132 14.51 3.18 19.45
N ALA A 133 13.57 4.12 19.40
CA ALA A 133 13.15 4.88 20.59
C ALA A 133 12.46 3.98 21.63
N ALA A 134 11.67 3.01 21.18
CA ALA A 134 10.96 2.06 22.04
C ALA A 134 11.83 0.86 22.47
N LYS A 135 13.06 0.73 21.93
CA LYS A 135 13.99 -0.39 22.20
C LYS A 135 13.34 -1.76 22.02
N VAL A 136 12.53 -1.91 20.98
CA VAL A 136 11.85 -3.18 20.69
C VAL A 136 12.83 -4.22 20.14
N PRO A 137 12.58 -5.53 20.35
CA PRO A 137 13.36 -6.59 19.72
C PRO A 137 13.38 -6.46 18.20
N GLU A 138 14.45 -6.92 17.56
CA GLU A 138 14.66 -6.81 16.11
C GLU A 138 13.59 -7.54 15.28
N SER A 139 13.16 -8.73 15.72
CA SER A 139 12.04 -9.46 15.11
C SER A 139 10.73 -8.66 15.12
N VAL A 140 10.50 -7.89 16.18
CA VAL A 140 9.33 -6.99 16.31
C VAL A 140 9.54 -5.73 15.47
N SER A 141 10.74 -5.18 15.46
CA SER A 141 11.09 -4.02 14.62
C SER A 141 10.81 -4.31 13.15
N ASN A 142 11.23 -5.47 12.63
CA ASN A 142 11.04 -5.84 11.23
C ASN A 142 9.56 -5.97 10.86
N ALA A 143 8.76 -6.56 11.74
CA ALA A 143 7.31 -6.63 11.57
C ALA A 143 6.64 -5.23 11.56
N LEU A 144 7.20 -4.26 12.29
CA LEU A 144 6.70 -2.88 12.30
C LEU A 144 7.12 -2.09 11.05
N LEU A 145 8.28 -2.38 10.47
CA LEU A 145 8.76 -1.71 9.25
C LEU A 145 7.82 -1.91 8.07
N THR A 146 7.15 -3.06 8.00
CA THR A 146 6.22 -3.43 6.92
C THR A 146 4.77 -3.03 7.19
N ARG A 147 4.48 -2.25 8.25
CA ARG A 147 3.11 -1.80 8.57
C ARG A 147 2.44 -0.97 7.47
N GLY A 148 3.28 -0.29 6.68
CA GLY A 148 2.90 0.69 5.66
C GLY A 148 2.63 0.07 4.29
N VAL A 149 2.38 -1.25 4.26
CA VAL A 149 1.95 -1.96 3.05
C VAL A 149 0.79 -2.90 3.38
N THR A 150 0.07 -3.35 2.35
CA THR A 150 -1.01 -4.33 2.51
C THR A 150 -0.51 -5.62 3.12
N THR A 151 -1.35 -6.31 3.90
CA THR A 151 -1.00 -7.57 4.57
C THR A 151 -0.42 -8.63 3.64
N ALA A 152 -0.92 -8.75 2.40
CA ALA A 152 -0.36 -9.67 1.39
C ALA A 152 1.10 -9.36 1.00
N MET A 153 1.52 -8.10 1.08
CA MET A 153 2.91 -7.70 0.80
C MET A 153 3.76 -7.65 2.07
N SER A 154 3.18 -7.31 3.23
CA SER A 154 3.95 -7.11 4.46
C SER A 154 4.58 -8.40 4.98
N ILE A 155 3.83 -9.51 4.93
CA ILE A 155 4.28 -10.83 5.38
C ILE A 155 5.52 -11.31 4.60
N PRO A 156 5.49 -11.43 3.25
CA PRO A 156 6.66 -11.91 2.51
C PRO A 156 7.86 -10.96 2.62
N ILE A 157 7.64 -9.64 2.68
CA ILE A 157 8.74 -8.69 2.89
C ILE A 157 9.39 -8.93 4.27
N ASN A 158 8.59 -9.09 5.33
CA ASN A 158 9.11 -9.37 6.66
C ASN A 158 9.88 -10.70 6.68
N ASP A 159 9.36 -11.75 6.05
CA ASP A 159 10.00 -13.06 6.02
C ASP A 159 11.39 -12.99 5.36
N ILE A 160 11.52 -12.26 4.25
CA ILE A 160 12.81 -12.08 3.57
C ILE A 160 13.80 -11.29 4.45
N ILE A 161 13.37 -10.15 5.02
CA ILE A 161 14.24 -9.34 5.89
C ILE A 161 14.70 -10.14 7.10
N SER A 162 13.76 -10.82 7.77
CA SER A 162 14.06 -11.66 8.92
C SER A 162 15.03 -12.79 8.59
N ALA A 163 14.87 -13.45 7.43
CA ALA A 163 15.78 -14.49 6.98
C ALA A 163 17.20 -13.97 6.71
N GLU A 164 17.32 -12.80 6.07
CA GLU A 164 18.62 -12.16 5.80
C GLU A 164 19.34 -11.69 7.07
N GLU A 165 18.58 -11.24 8.08
CA GLU A 165 19.11 -10.80 9.36
C GLU A 165 19.33 -11.95 10.37
N GLY A 166 18.89 -13.17 10.03
CA GLY A 166 19.00 -14.34 10.90
C GLY A 166 18.11 -14.26 12.14
N VAL A 167 17.01 -13.51 12.08
CA VAL A 167 16.03 -13.37 13.16
C VAL A 167 14.73 -14.09 12.82
N GLU A 168 13.99 -14.51 13.84
CA GLU A 168 12.69 -15.17 13.63
C GLU A 168 11.66 -14.20 13.06
N ALA A 169 11.04 -14.59 11.93
CA ALA A 169 9.96 -13.83 11.33
C ALA A 169 8.68 -13.90 12.19
N GLN A 170 7.92 -12.81 12.22
CA GLN A 170 6.71 -12.67 13.02
C GLN A 170 5.50 -12.42 12.11
N PRO A 171 5.03 -13.41 11.34
CA PRO A 171 3.99 -13.22 10.32
C PRO A 171 2.64 -12.81 10.92
N VAL A 172 2.28 -13.36 12.10
CA VAL A 172 1.05 -13.01 12.80
C VAL A 172 1.05 -11.55 13.27
N LEU A 173 2.17 -11.11 13.85
CA LEU A 173 2.33 -9.72 14.30
C LEU A 173 2.32 -8.76 13.11
N THR A 174 3.05 -9.10 12.05
CA THR A 174 3.08 -8.35 10.80
C THR A 174 1.68 -8.15 10.24
N ALA A 175 0.91 -9.24 10.13
CA ALA A 175 -0.46 -9.20 9.64
C ALA A 175 -1.39 -8.37 10.54
N ALA A 176 -1.28 -8.52 11.87
CA ALA A 176 -2.09 -7.77 12.82
C ALA A 176 -1.80 -6.26 12.74
N VAL A 177 -0.53 -5.87 12.66
CA VAL A 177 -0.13 -4.46 12.62
C VAL A 177 -0.53 -3.83 11.28
N SER A 178 -0.25 -4.47 10.14
CA SER A 178 -0.62 -3.93 8.83
C SER A 178 -2.14 -3.80 8.67
N THR A 179 -2.89 -4.81 9.12
CA THR A 179 -4.36 -4.79 9.07
C THR A 179 -4.95 -3.72 9.98
N THR A 180 -4.42 -3.58 11.20
CA THR A 180 -4.88 -2.53 12.14
C THR A 180 -4.57 -1.14 11.59
N CYS A 181 -3.41 -0.96 10.97
CA CYS A 181 -3.02 0.29 10.31
C CYS A 181 -3.97 0.64 9.16
N GLY A 182 -4.24 -0.34 8.28
CA GLY A 182 -5.18 -0.16 7.16
C GLY A 182 -6.60 0.14 7.63
N LEU A 183 -7.10 -0.57 8.64
CA LEU A 183 -8.44 -0.37 9.20
C LEU A 183 -8.57 1.00 9.88
N ALA A 184 -7.58 1.40 10.68
CA ALA A 184 -7.54 2.71 11.31
C ALA A 184 -7.60 3.82 10.25
N GLY A 185 -6.79 3.72 9.20
CA GLY A 185 -6.79 4.70 8.12
C GLY A 185 -8.11 4.74 7.35
N ALA A 186 -8.72 3.58 7.04
CA ALA A 186 -10.00 3.52 6.35
C ALA A 186 -11.15 4.20 7.13
N VAL A 187 -11.10 4.18 8.46
CA VAL A 187 -12.06 4.92 9.31
C VAL A 187 -11.71 6.41 9.37
N MET A 188 -10.44 6.74 9.47
CA MET A 188 -9.98 8.13 9.65
C MET A 188 -10.10 8.98 8.38
N ILE A 189 -9.90 8.41 7.19
CA ILE A 189 -9.94 9.12 5.91
C ILE A 189 -11.29 9.83 5.67
N PRO A 190 -12.45 9.15 5.76
CA PRO A 190 -13.75 9.80 5.66
C PRO A 190 -14.00 10.87 6.71
N LEU A 191 -13.46 10.68 7.93
CA LEU A 191 -13.65 11.61 9.04
C LEU A 191 -12.82 12.90 8.87
N LEU A 192 -11.60 12.77 8.34
CA LEU A 192 -10.67 13.88 8.14
C LEU A 192 -10.87 14.62 6.82
N SER A 193 -11.37 13.96 5.78
CA SER A 193 -11.57 14.57 4.46
C SER A 193 -12.43 15.86 4.53
N PRO A 194 -13.53 15.90 5.31
CA PRO A 194 -14.31 17.12 5.47
C PRO A 194 -13.58 18.23 6.22
N LEU A 195 -12.80 17.87 7.24
CA LEU A 195 -12.04 18.83 8.05
C LEU A 195 -10.90 19.48 7.26
N LEU A 196 -10.32 18.74 6.31
CA LEU A 196 -9.19 19.17 5.49
C LEU A 196 -9.63 19.86 4.18
N GLY A 197 -10.94 19.95 3.93
CA GLY A 197 -11.53 20.58 2.75
C GLY A 197 -11.31 19.81 1.46
N ILE A 198 -11.09 18.48 1.53
CA ILE A 198 -10.74 17.61 0.39
C ILE A 198 -11.97 16.94 -0.24
N ASN A 199 -13.12 17.61 -0.21
CA ASN A 199 -14.41 17.03 -0.60
C ASN A 199 -14.79 17.28 -2.07
N SER A 200 -14.10 18.18 -2.76
CA SER A 200 -14.46 18.56 -4.14
C SER A 200 -14.15 17.43 -5.12
N ALA A 201 -15.03 17.16 -6.08
CA ALA A 201 -14.83 16.11 -7.09
C ALA A 201 -13.49 16.23 -7.83
N GLU A 202 -12.99 17.45 -8.03
CA GLU A 202 -11.69 17.77 -8.64
C GLU A 202 -10.48 17.21 -7.86
N MET A 203 -10.63 16.98 -6.56
CA MET A 203 -9.55 16.48 -5.67
C MET A 203 -9.49 14.95 -5.60
N ALA A 204 -9.97 14.24 -6.64
CA ALA A 204 -10.02 12.77 -6.64
C ALA A 204 -8.61 12.15 -6.54
N MET A 205 -7.61 12.75 -7.18
CA MET A 205 -6.22 12.31 -7.07
C MET A 205 -5.72 12.40 -5.63
N VAL A 206 -5.93 13.54 -4.97
CA VAL A 206 -5.48 13.76 -3.59
C VAL A 206 -6.18 12.81 -2.62
N ARG A 207 -7.50 12.59 -2.76
CA ARG A 207 -8.23 11.58 -1.97
C ARG A 207 -7.70 10.18 -2.20
N GLY A 208 -7.49 9.78 -3.45
CA GLY A 208 -6.96 8.47 -3.79
C GLY A 208 -5.55 8.27 -3.25
N VAL A 209 -4.64 9.20 -3.52
CA VAL A 209 -3.24 9.14 -3.07
C VAL A 209 -3.17 9.08 -1.56
N SER A 210 -3.86 9.99 -0.86
CA SER A 210 -3.85 10.00 0.61
C SER A 210 -4.43 8.70 1.19
N ALA A 211 -5.48 8.15 0.59
CA ALA A 211 -6.07 6.91 1.05
C ALA A 211 -5.17 5.69 0.79
N GLY A 212 -4.62 5.59 -0.41
CA GLY A 212 -3.72 4.50 -0.79
C GLY A 212 -2.41 4.53 0.00
N SER A 213 -1.85 5.71 0.28
CA SER A 213 -0.57 5.82 1.00
C SER A 213 -0.69 5.64 2.52
N SER A 214 -1.85 5.96 3.11
CA SER A 214 -2.04 5.91 4.57
C SER A 214 -2.79 4.67 5.06
N ALA A 215 -3.72 4.16 4.26
CA ALA A 215 -4.63 3.07 4.63
C ALA A 215 -4.63 1.90 3.63
N HIS A 216 -3.73 1.95 2.65
CA HIS A 216 -3.51 0.89 1.66
C HIS A 216 -4.79 0.53 0.90
N GLY A 217 -4.98 -0.76 0.57
CA GLY A 217 -6.17 -1.24 -0.14
C GLY A 217 -7.49 -0.97 0.59
N LEU A 218 -7.51 -1.01 1.93
CA LEU A 218 -8.73 -0.71 2.71
C LEU A 218 -9.12 0.76 2.58
N GLY A 219 -8.15 1.68 2.55
CA GLY A 219 -8.38 3.09 2.28
C GLY A 219 -8.96 3.34 0.90
N ALA A 220 -8.38 2.73 -0.13
CA ALA A 220 -8.89 2.87 -1.49
C ALA A 220 -10.34 2.38 -1.59
N ALA A 221 -10.66 1.24 -0.96
CA ALA A 221 -11.98 0.62 -0.99
C ALA A 221 -13.12 1.53 -0.48
N VAL A 222 -12.83 2.49 0.40
CA VAL A 222 -13.80 3.51 0.85
C VAL A 222 -14.42 4.27 -0.33
N TYR A 223 -13.68 4.46 -1.42
CA TYR A 223 -14.13 5.21 -2.59
C TYR A 223 -14.72 4.35 -3.70
N ALA A 224 -14.62 3.02 -3.61
CA ALA A 224 -15.00 2.11 -4.69
C ALA A 224 -16.46 2.30 -5.18
N GLY A 225 -17.39 2.65 -4.29
CA GLY A 225 -18.80 2.86 -4.63
C GLY A 225 -19.20 4.30 -4.93
N ASN A 226 -18.43 5.29 -4.50
CA ASN A 226 -18.85 6.71 -4.50
C ASN A 226 -17.97 7.61 -5.36
N ASP A 227 -16.70 7.24 -5.58
CA ASP A 227 -15.74 8.01 -6.39
C ASP A 227 -14.74 7.04 -7.08
N PRO A 228 -15.10 6.51 -8.26
CA PRO A 228 -14.26 5.56 -8.99
C PRO A 228 -12.88 6.13 -9.37
N ARG A 229 -12.76 7.45 -9.58
CA ARG A 229 -11.48 8.10 -9.90
C ARG A 229 -10.55 8.06 -8.69
N ALA A 230 -11.05 8.45 -7.51
CA ALA A 230 -10.27 8.36 -6.28
C ALA A 230 -9.91 6.92 -5.91
N PHE A 231 -10.83 5.97 -6.13
CA PHE A 231 -10.55 4.54 -5.93
C PHE A 231 -9.33 4.10 -6.73
N VAL A 232 -9.28 4.39 -8.04
CA VAL A 232 -8.18 3.97 -8.90
C VAL A 232 -6.86 4.64 -8.53
N PHE A 233 -6.85 5.94 -8.25
CA PHE A 233 -5.65 6.61 -7.76
C PHE A 233 -5.15 5.99 -6.45
N GLY A 234 -6.05 5.59 -5.55
CA GLY A 234 -5.71 4.86 -4.34
C GLY A 234 -5.12 3.49 -4.62
N VAL A 235 -5.70 2.72 -5.55
CA VAL A 235 -5.21 1.40 -5.95
C VAL A 235 -3.78 1.46 -6.47
N VAL A 236 -3.52 2.37 -7.40
CA VAL A 236 -2.19 2.57 -7.97
C VAL A 236 -1.22 3.03 -6.89
N THR A 237 -1.63 3.97 -6.04
CA THR A 237 -0.75 4.52 -5.00
C THR A 237 -0.34 3.46 -3.99
N PHE A 238 -1.27 2.65 -3.44
CA PHE A 238 -0.87 1.65 -2.46
C PHE A 238 0.01 0.55 -3.08
N GLY A 239 -0.23 0.19 -4.35
CA GLY A 239 0.61 -0.75 -5.08
C GLY A 239 2.04 -0.21 -5.27
N LEU A 240 2.18 1.07 -5.64
CA LEU A 240 3.47 1.74 -5.74
C LEU A 240 4.18 1.86 -4.40
N VAL A 241 3.48 2.26 -3.33
CA VAL A 241 4.04 2.33 -1.97
C VAL A 241 4.53 0.95 -1.53
N GLY A 242 3.77 -0.11 -1.79
CA GLY A 242 4.17 -1.50 -1.55
C GLY A 242 5.45 -1.88 -2.28
N THR A 243 5.49 -1.59 -3.58
CA THR A 243 6.64 -1.86 -4.45
C THR A 243 7.88 -1.09 -3.99
N TRP A 244 7.77 0.20 -3.73
CA TRP A 244 8.88 1.02 -3.23
C TRP A 244 9.36 0.53 -1.88
N SER A 245 8.45 0.13 -0.98
CA SER A 245 8.83 -0.41 0.33
C SER A 245 9.63 -1.70 0.19
N ALA A 246 9.23 -2.60 -0.72
CA ALA A 246 9.98 -3.81 -1.03
C ALA A 246 11.37 -3.48 -1.59
N VAL A 247 11.47 -2.58 -2.57
CA VAL A 247 12.78 -2.16 -3.13
C VAL A 247 13.67 -1.55 -2.04
N LEU A 248 13.13 -0.65 -1.22
CA LEU A 248 13.90 0.06 -0.21
C LEU A 248 14.40 -0.86 0.92
N LEU A 249 13.62 -1.87 1.29
CA LEU A 249 13.95 -2.79 2.38
C LEU A 249 14.77 -4.00 1.92
N LEU A 250 14.49 -4.52 0.72
CA LEU A 250 15.11 -5.75 0.22
C LEU A 250 16.33 -5.48 -0.66
N ASP A 251 16.30 -4.42 -1.47
CA ASP A 251 17.44 -4.10 -2.33
C ASP A 251 18.56 -3.43 -1.51
N GLY A 252 19.80 -3.42 -2.02
CA GLY A 252 21.00 -2.84 -1.40
C GLY A 252 20.95 -1.31 -1.25
N SER A 253 19.77 -0.74 -1.08
CA SER A 253 19.50 0.68 -1.05
C SER A 253 20.30 1.40 0.04
N PRO A 254 20.61 2.71 -0.15
CA PRO A 254 21.23 3.52 0.89
C PRO A 254 20.45 3.48 2.21
N LEU A 255 19.11 3.37 2.13
CA LEU A 255 18.23 3.27 3.29
C LEU A 255 18.45 1.96 4.05
N ARG A 256 18.52 0.82 3.35
CA ARG A 256 18.85 -0.48 3.95
C ARG A 256 20.22 -0.44 4.63
N SER A 257 21.22 0.13 3.97
CA SER A 257 22.56 0.28 4.57
C SER A 257 22.54 1.15 5.84
N TRP A 258 21.68 2.17 5.88
CA TRP A 258 21.52 3.03 7.05
C TRP A 258 20.83 2.29 8.20
N ILE A 259 19.79 1.49 7.90
CA ILE A 259 19.11 0.62 8.86
C ILE A 259 20.14 -0.32 9.51
N HIS A 260 20.91 -1.06 8.71
CA HIS A 260 21.96 -1.97 9.18
C HIS A 260 23.02 -1.28 10.06
N ARG A 261 23.50 -0.10 9.64
CA ARG A 261 24.47 0.68 10.44
C ARG A 261 23.89 1.11 11.79
N ARG A 262 22.58 1.30 11.89
CA ARG A 262 21.93 1.68 13.14
C ARG A 262 21.73 0.47 14.05
N HIS A 263 21.39 -0.68 13.49
CA HIS A 263 21.34 -1.95 14.23
C HIS A 263 22.69 -2.31 14.83
N ARG A 264 23.79 -2.23 14.07
CA ARG A 264 25.16 -2.46 14.60
C ARG A 264 25.51 -1.55 15.78
N ARG A 265 25.23 -0.26 15.67
CA ARG A 265 25.52 0.70 16.76
C ARG A 265 24.73 0.40 18.03
N ALA A 266 23.48 -0.03 17.89
CA ALA A 266 22.65 -0.41 19.03
C ALA A 266 23.19 -1.66 19.75
N SER A 267 23.65 -2.67 19.00
CA SER A 267 24.20 -3.91 19.57
C SER A 267 25.59 -3.72 20.20
N GLU A 268 26.45 -2.87 19.63
CA GLU A 268 27.73 -2.47 20.22
C GLU A 268 27.51 -1.77 21.58
N THR A 269 26.57 -0.82 21.63
CA THR A 269 26.26 -0.09 22.87
C THR A 269 25.73 -1.00 23.99
N ASP A 270 24.98 -2.06 23.65
CA ASP A 270 24.47 -3.02 24.64
C ASP A 270 25.56 -3.98 25.13
N ARG A 271 26.54 -4.34 24.28
CA ARG A 271 27.73 -5.10 24.70
C ARG A 271 28.60 -4.30 25.66
N ASP A 272 28.86 -3.03 25.35
CA ASP A 272 29.69 -2.16 26.20
C ASP A 272 29.06 -1.89 27.57
N ARG A 273 27.73 -1.98 27.70
CA ARG A 273 27.03 -1.90 28.98
C ARG A 273 27.07 -3.17 29.81
N LYS A 274 27.28 -4.32 29.16
CA LYS A 274 27.30 -5.64 29.81
C LYS A 274 28.71 -6.11 30.16
N ALA A 275 29.73 -5.51 29.55
CA ALA A 275 31.15 -5.67 29.88
C ALA A 275 31.53 -4.77 31.07
#